data_AF-A0A924QSM7-F1
#
_entry.id   AF-A0A924QSM7-F1
#
_cell.length_a   1.000
_cell.length_b   1.000
_cell.length_c   1.000
_cell.angle_alpha   90.00
_cell.angle_beta   90.00
_cell.angle_gamma   90.00
#
_symmetry.space_group_name_H-M   'P 1'
#
loop_
_entity.id
_entity.type
_entity.pdbx_description
1 polymer ?
#
loop_
_entity_poly.entity_id
_entity_poly.type
_entity_poly.pdbx_seq_one_letter_code
_entity_poly.pdbx_strand_id
1 'polypeptide(L)'
;GKLIQESPVDKYEMVTWNVPYQVGKLEAVGYTNGKEVSRFKVETTTEPVSIELIPDRTTIVGDGWDAMPVTVRVLDAKGRPVQTSNLPIEFEVTGAGTIIGLGNGDANSHEPDKGNKRSLYNGLAQVILQSKTNSAGSLTLIAKSGNLKSASITINVKDTFQIPVVAIANPYLVLDKWKVSPFAATRPDPNIEIASYDQNTWQPFKPGQLQTFADGNFATYRIAFKPYAAQKTNGGKLILKAVTGKAEIWIDKKLIATKTTPESADMIVQFSPSPNEQKLNVLIETEKGQKAGLGGIVTINALD
;
A
#
# COMPACT_ATOMS: atom_id res chain seq x y z
N GLY A 1 -8.07 48.39 -29.91
CA GLY A 1 -8.46 47.16 -30.61
C GLY A 1 -8.96 47.55 -31.98
N LYS A 2 -8.34 47.03 -33.05
CA LYS A 2 -8.77 47.26 -34.43
C LYS A 2 -9.76 46.16 -34.80
N LEU A 3 -10.90 46.50 -35.39
CA LEU A 3 -11.80 45.50 -35.95
C LEU A 3 -11.07 44.77 -37.07
N ILE A 4 -11.02 43.43 -36.99
CA ILE A 4 -10.42 42.59 -38.02
C ILE A 4 -11.46 42.33 -39.09
N GLN A 5 -12.57 41.68 -38.72
CA GLN A 5 -13.66 41.33 -39.61
C GLN A 5 -14.89 40.95 -38.79
N GLU A 6 -16.08 41.19 -39.33
CA GLU A 6 -17.34 40.62 -38.85
C GLU A 6 -17.76 39.48 -39.77
N SER A 7 -18.39 38.44 -39.24
CA SER A 7 -18.81 37.30 -40.05
C SER A 7 -20.08 36.68 -39.46
N PRO A 8 -21.04 36.27 -40.32
CA PRO A 8 -22.23 35.57 -39.84
C PRO A 8 -21.82 34.24 -39.25
N VAL A 9 -22.49 33.85 -38.15
CA VAL A 9 -22.27 32.55 -37.50
C VAL A 9 -23.16 31.53 -38.21
N ASP A 10 -22.55 30.44 -38.68
CA ASP A 10 -23.27 29.26 -39.15
C ASP A 10 -23.48 28.26 -38.00
N LYS A 11 -24.53 27.46 -38.07
CA LYS A 11 -24.85 26.48 -37.03
C LYS A 11 -23.92 25.26 -37.03
N TYR A 12 -23.34 24.94 -38.19
CA TYR A 12 -22.56 23.74 -38.45
C TYR A 12 -21.08 24.06 -38.70
N GLU A 13 -20.74 25.27 -39.13
CA GLU A 13 -19.36 25.69 -39.39
C GLU A 13 -18.80 26.67 -38.35
N MET A 14 -17.50 26.52 -38.05
CA MET A 14 -16.77 27.47 -37.24
C MET A 14 -16.39 28.69 -38.06
N VAL A 15 -16.48 29.87 -37.44
CA VAL A 15 -16.00 31.10 -38.08
C VAL A 15 -14.47 31.18 -37.96
N THR A 16 -13.80 31.37 -39.09
CA THR A 16 -12.33 31.41 -39.18
C THR A 16 -11.84 32.70 -39.82
N TRP A 17 -10.75 33.25 -39.28
CA TRP A 17 -10.08 34.42 -39.82
C TRP A 17 -8.57 34.18 -39.91
N ASN A 18 -7.97 34.62 -41.02
CA ASN A 18 -6.51 34.64 -41.16
C ASN A 18 -5.99 35.98 -40.64
N VAL A 19 -5.31 35.96 -39.50
CA VAL A 19 -4.78 37.15 -38.84
C VAL A 19 -3.27 37.05 -38.75
N PRO A 20 -2.50 37.99 -39.33
CA PRO A 20 -1.05 38.05 -39.12
C PRO A 20 -0.74 38.15 -37.63
N TYR A 21 0.10 37.25 -37.12
CA TYR A 21 0.43 37.21 -35.70
C TYR A 21 1.10 38.51 -35.25
N GLN A 22 0.57 39.09 -34.18
CA GLN A 22 1.17 40.19 -33.44
C GLN A 22 0.92 39.97 -31.95
N VAL A 23 1.91 40.30 -31.12
CA VAL A 23 1.78 40.25 -29.67
C VAL A 23 0.63 41.18 -29.25
N GLY A 24 -0.30 40.67 -28.45
CA GLY A 24 -1.43 41.47 -28.00
C GLY A 24 -2.60 40.65 -27.49
N LYS A 25 -3.80 41.09 -27.85
CA LYS A 25 -5.08 40.47 -27.47
C LYS A 25 -5.91 40.25 -28.73
N LEU A 26 -6.37 39.02 -28.93
CA LEU A 26 -7.48 38.72 -29.83
C LEU A 26 -8.75 38.63 -28.99
N GLU A 27 -9.82 39.27 -29.46
CA GLU A 27 -11.09 39.33 -28.77
C GLU A 27 -12.21 39.07 -29.77
N ALA A 28 -13.07 38.11 -29.46
CA ALA A 28 -14.27 37.77 -30.21
C ALA A 28 -15.49 38.29 -29.44
N VAL A 29 -16.37 38.99 -30.15
CA VAL A 29 -17.63 39.53 -29.59
C VAL A 29 -18.79 38.96 -30.40
N GLY A 30 -19.68 38.25 -29.71
CA GLY A 30 -20.85 37.62 -30.29
C GLY A 30 -22.08 38.54 -30.18
N TYR A 31 -22.85 38.63 -31.25
CA TYR A 31 -24.06 39.45 -31.32
C TYR A 31 -25.30 38.62 -31.64
N THR A 32 -26.45 39.07 -31.14
CA THR A 32 -27.78 38.59 -31.53
C THR A 32 -28.68 39.80 -31.74
N ASN A 33 -29.30 39.93 -32.92
CA ASN A 33 -30.14 41.07 -33.29
C ASN A 33 -29.45 42.43 -33.06
N GLY A 34 -28.16 42.52 -33.40
CA GLY A 34 -27.35 43.73 -33.23
C GLY A 34 -26.93 44.04 -31.78
N LYS A 35 -27.26 43.19 -30.80
CA LYS A 35 -26.86 43.35 -29.39
C LYS A 35 -25.77 42.36 -29.02
N GLU A 36 -24.76 42.81 -28.29
CA GLU A 36 -23.72 41.94 -27.75
C GLU A 36 -24.32 40.96 -26.73
N VAL A 37 -24.00 39.67 -26.89
CA VAL A 37 -24.46 38.59 -26.00
C VAL A 37 -23.31 37.75 -25.42
N SER A 38 -22.10 37.86 -25.97
CA SER A 38 -20.94 37.13 -25.48
C SER A 38 -19.64 37.84 -25.87
N ARG A 39 -18.60 37.67 -25.06
CA ARG A 39 -17.27 38.18 -25.31
C ARG A 39 -16.23 37.20 -24.78
N PHE A 40 -15.24 36.89 -25.61
CA PHE A 40 -14.12 36.04 -25.24
C PHE A 40 -12.82 36.63 -25.74
N LYS A 41 -11.73 36.43 -24.99
CA LYS A 41 -10.41 36.94 -25.36
C LYS A 41 -9.33 35.91 -25.11
N VAL A 42 -8.29 35.98 -25.93
CA VAL A 42 -7.00 35.34 -25.70
C VAL A 42 -5.91 36.40 -25.79
N GLU A 43 -4.90 36.26 -24.95
CA GLU A 43 -3.82 37.25 -24.82
C GLU A 43 -2.48 36.54 -24.92
N THR A 44 -1.53 37.15 -25.63
CA THR A 44 -0.15 36.69 -25.64
C THR A 44 0.42 36.78 -24.21
N THR A 45 0.83 35.62 -23.67
CA THR A 45 1.48 35.52 -22.36
C THR A 45 2.99 35.64 -22.47
N THR A 46 3.64 35.95 -21.35
CA THR A 46 5.09 35.91 -21.22
C THR A 46 5.52 34.64 -20.47
N GLU A 47 6.80 34.55 -20.11
CA GLU A 47 7.33 33.48 -19.27
C GLU A 47 6.54 33.33 -17.95
N PRO A 48 6.38 32.09 -17.46
CA PRO A 48 5.71 31.83 -16.20
C PRO A 48 6.54 32.35 -15.01
N VAL A 49 5.85 32.85 -13.98
CA VAL A 49 6.47 33.35 -12.75
C VAL A 49 5.88 32.72 -11.49
N SER A 50 4.67 32.15 -11.56
CA SER A 50 4.01 31.51 -10.41
C SER A 50 3.19 30.30 -10.80
N ILE A 51 2.97 29.41 -9.84
CA ILE A 51 2.05 28.29 -9.94
C ILE A 51 0.70 28.71 -9.38
N GLU A 52 -0.37 28.13 -9.91
CA GLU A 52 -1.72 28.22 -9.35
C GLU A 52 -2.33 26.82 -9.21
N LEU A 53 -3.00 26.59 -8.08
CA LEU A 53 -3.71 25.36 -7.76
C LEU A 53 -5.20 25.67 -7.63
N ILE A 54 -6.02 24.98 -8.40
CA ILE A 54 -7.47 25.20 -8.47
C ILE A 54 -8.15 23.89 -8.09
N PRO A 55 -8.59 23.73 -6.83
CA PRO A 55 -9.31 22.54 -6.42
C PRO A 55 -10.72 22.55 -7.01
N ASP A 56 -11.22 21.38 -7.41
CA ASP A 56 -12.60 21.20 -7.91
C ASP A 56 -13.64 21.64 -6.87
N ARG A 57 -13.35 21.44 -5.58
CA ARG A 57 -14.21 21.85 -4.46
C ARG A 57 -13.38 22.30 -3.26
N THR A 58 -14.04 22.85 -2.24
CA THR A 58 -13.35 23.41 -1.06
C THR A 58 -13.18 22.41 0.08
N THR A 59 -13.89 21.28 0.06
CA THR A 59 -13.86 20.26 1.11
C THR A 59 -13.98 18.85 0.57
N ILE A 60 -13.41 17.88 1.28
CA ILE A 60 -13.60 16.43 1.05
C ILE A 60 -14.06 15.73 2.34
N VAL A 61 -14.51 14.49 2.23
CA VAL A 61 -14.91 13.65 3.36
C VAL A 61 -13.79 12.67 3.75
N GLY A 62 -13.58 12.47 5.05
CA GLY A 62 -12.54 11.63 5.64
C GLY A 62 -12.80 10.13 5.65
N ASP A 63 -13.52 9.58 4.67
CA ASP A 63 -13.85 8.15 4.57
C ASP A 63 -12.71 7.30 3.97
N GLY A 64 -11.68 7.93 3.42
CA GLY A 64 -10.58 7.27 2.71
C GLY A 64 -10.91 6.93 1.25
N TRP A 65 -12.09 7.33 0.77
CA TRP A 65 -12.61 7.01 -0.55
C TRP A 65 -12.75 8.28 -1.36
N ASP A 66 -13.22 9.36 -0.71
CA ASP A 66 -13.46 10.64 -1.34
C ASP A 66 -12.18 11.23 -1.94
N ALA A 67 -12.26 11.54 -3.23
CA ALA A 67 -11.15 12.04 -4.01
C ALA A 67 -11.51 13.36 -4.69
N MET A 68 -10.52 14.24 -4.82
CA MET A 68 -10.68 15.56 -5.40
C MET A 68 -9.56 15.84 -6.41
N PRO A 69 -9.91 16.11 -7.67
CA PRO A 69 -8.99 16.66 -8.63
C PRO A 69 -8.63 18.12 -8.28
N VAL A 70 -7.36 18.47 -8.46
CA VAL A 70 -6.84 19.83 -8.37
C VAL A 70 -6.14 20.15 -9.68
N THR A 71 -6.64 21.15 -10.41
CA THR A 71 -5.99 21.64 -11.62
C THR A 71 -4.76 22.46 -11.24
N VAL A 72 -3.67 22.21 -11.96
CA VAL A 72 -2.38 22.87 -11.79
C VAL A 72 -2.08 23.64 -13.07
N ARG A 73 -1.74 24.93 -12.94
CA ARG A 73 -1.29 25.75 -14.06
C ARG A 73 -0.20 26.71 -13.62
N VAL A 74 0.45 27.34 -14.59
CA VAL A 74 1.42 28.42 -14.34
C VAL A 74 0.92 29.72 -14.94
N LEU A 75 1.25 30.82 -14.26
CA LEU A 75 0.82 32.16 -14.60
C LEU A 75 2.02 33.04 -14.93
N ASP A 76 1.83 33.96 -15.87
CA ASP A 76 2.79 35.02 -16.15
C ASP A 76 2.74 36.15 -15.09
N ALA A 77 3.60 37.16 -15.23
CA ALA A 77 3.67 38.29 -14.30
C ALA A 77 2.38 39.13 -14.20
N LYS A 78 1.43 38.95 -15.13
CA LYS A 78 0.11 39.60 -15.13
C LYS A 78 -1.00 38.66 -14.63
N GLY A 79 -0.65 37.47 -14.13
CA GLY A 79 -1.62 36.48 -13.64
C GLY A 79 -2.34 35.71 -14.74
N ARG A 80 -1.81 35.68 -15.97
CA ARG A 80 -2.45 35.01 -17.11
C ARG A 80 -1.87 33.60 -17.29
N PRO A 81 -2.71 32.57 -17.55
CA PRO A 81 -2.23 31.21 -17.77
C PRO A 81 -1.30 31.08 -18.99
N VAL A 82 -0.11 30.52 -18.79
CA VAL A 82 0.86 30.31 -19.88
C VAL A 82 0.58 28.96 -20.56
N GLN A 83 -0.23 28.99 -21.61
CA GLN A 83 -0.77 27.80 -22.31
C GLN A 83 0.27 27.02 -23.16
N THR A 84 1.52 27.47 -23.19
CA THR A 84 2.62 26.79 -23.90
C THR A 84 3.62 26.13 -22.95
N SER A 85 3.39 26.23 -21.63
CA SER A 85 4.33 25.72 -20.63
C SER A 85 4.22 24.21 -20.45
N ASN A 86 5.37 23.52 -20.48
CA ASN A 86 5.49 22.09 -20.19
C ASN A 86 6.43 21.83 -18.99
N LEU A 87 6.49 22.77 -18.04
CA LEU A 87 7.39 22.70 -16.90
C LEU A 87 7.05 21.52 -15.97
N PRO A 88 8.05 20.87 -15.36
CA PRO A 88 7.83 19.84 -14.35
C PRO A 88 7.37 20.44 -13.03
N ILE A 89 6.24 19.99 -12.48
CA ILE A 89 5.75 20.39 -11.16
C ILE A 89 5.99 19.27 -10.16
N GLU A 90 6.57 19.62 -9.01
CA GLU A 90 6.76 18.74 -7.86
C GLU A 90 5.76 19.10 -6.76
N PHE A 91 5.20 18.07 -6.13
CA PHE A 91 4.13 18.17 -5.16
C PHE A 91 4.58 17.66 -3.78
N GLU A 92 4.13 18.34 -2.74
CA GLU A 92 4.22 17.89 -1.36
C GLU A 92 2.81 17.88 -0.77
N VAL A 93 2.43 16.77 -0.14
CA VAL A 93 1.12 16.62 0.51
C VAL A 93 1.31 16.28 1.98
N THR A 94 0.59 16.97 2.86
CA THR A 94 0.60 16.71 4.31
C THR A 94 -0.81 16.72 4.88
N GLY A 95 -0.97 16.09 6.05
CA GLY A 95 -2.24 16.04 6.78
C GLY A 95 -3.15 14.87 6.42
N ALA A 96 -4.45 15.15 6.33
CA ALA A 96 -5.55 14.19 6.34
C ALA A 96 -5.81 13.46 5.00
N GLY A 97 -4.83 13.44 4.10
CA GLY A 97 -4.96 12.86 2.76
C GLY A 97 -3.61 12.48 2.13
N THR A 98 -3.68 11.98 0.90
CA THR A 98 -2.53 11.59 0.07
C THR A 98 -2.78 11.90 -1.40
N ILE A 99 -1.72 11.92 -2.21
CA ILE A 99 -1.83 11.90 -3.67
C ILE A 99 -2.11 10.48 -4.11
N ILE A 100 -3.13 10.30 -4.95
CA ILE A 100 -3.46 9.00 -5.56
C ILE A 100 -3.29 9.00 -7.06
N GLY A 101 -3.10 10.15 -7.71
CA GLY A 101 -3.03 10.22 -9.15
C GLY A 101 -2.45 11.53 -9.64
N LEU A 102 -1.73 11.47 -10.75
CA LEU A 102 -1.21 12.62 -11.49
C LEU A 102 -1.54 12.43 -12.97
N GLY A 103 -1.75 13.51 -13.71
CA GLY A 103 -1.94 13.48 -15.15
C GLY A 103 -1.87 14.87 -15.79
N ASN A 104 -1.67 14.95 -17.11
CA ASN A 104 -1.61 16.22 -17.85
C ASN A 104 -2.35 16.21 -19.19
N GLY A 105 -2.83 15.05 -19.65
CA GLY A 105 -3.58 14.91 -20.90
C GLY A 105 -2.73 14.77 -22.15
N ASP A 106 -1.39 14.70 -22.04
CA ASP A 106 -0.54 14.36 -23.18
C ASP A 106 -0.63 12.86 -23.49
N ALA A 107 -1.19 12.53 -24.66
CA ALA A 107 -1.32 11.15 -25.11
C ALA A 107 0.04 10.46 -25.36
N ASN A 108 1.13 11.22 -25.43
CA ASN A 108 2.50 10.71 -25.61
C ASN A 108 3.33 10.73 -24.32
N SER A 109 2.76 11.11 -23.17
CA SER A 109 3.50 11.11 -21.90
C SER A 109 3.62 9.69 -21.34
N HIS A 110 4.84 9.33 -20.93
CA HIS A 110 5.15 8.09 -20.23
C HIS A 110 5.51 8.34 -18.75
N GLU A 111 5.24 9.55 -18.24
CA GLU A 111 5.48 9.88 -16.84
C GLU A 111 4.54 9.08 -15.91
N PRO A 112 5.00 8.62 -14.73
CA PRO A 112 4.20 7.80 -13.84
C PRO A 112 2.94 8.49 -13.29
N ASP A 113 1.79 7.82 -13.36
CA ASP A 113 0.50 8.29 -12.79
C ASP A 113 0.47 8.29 -11.25
N LYS A 114 1.46 7.63 -10.64
CA LYS A 114 1.67 7.61 -9.20
C LYS A 114 3.01 8.27 -8.87
N GLY A 115 3.05 9.05 -7.81
CA GLY A 115 4.25 9.75 -7.36
C GLY A 115 3.90 11.18 -6.93
N ASN A 116 4.89 12.05 -7.01
CA ASN A 116 4.79 13.44 -6.57
C ASN A 116 5.33 14.44 -7.60
N LYS A 117 5.46 14.04 -8.87
CA LYS A 117 5.99 14.89 -9.94
C LYS A 117 5.25 14.66 -11.25
N ARG A 118 4.88 15.75 -11.93
CA ARG A 118 4.23 15.70 -13.25
C ARG A 118 4.52 16.96 -14.05
N SER A 119 4.87 16.80 -15.31
CA SER A 119 5.03 17.92 -16.25
C SER A 119 3.68 18.48 -16.66
N LEU A 120 3.60 19.80 -16.79
CA LEU A 120 2.47 20.42 -17.49
C LEU A 120 2.46 19.97 -18.95
N TYR A 121 1.28 19.99 -19.56
CA TYR A 121 1.08 19.87 -20.99
C TYR A 121 0.18 21.01 -21.45
N ASN A 122 0.68 21.86 -22.35
CA ASN A 122 -0.01 23.07 -22.79
C ASN A 122 -0.51 23.94 -21.60
N GLY A 123 0.35 24.07 -20.59
CA GLY A 123 0.11 24.89 -19.40
C GLY A 123 -0.72 24.25 -18.29
N LEU A 124 -1.16 22.99 -18.44
CA LEU A 124 -2.04 22.32 -17.50
C LEU A 124 -1.50 20.96 -17.01
N ALA A 125 -1.77 20.65 -15.75
CA ALA A 125 -1.75 19.29 -15.19
C ALA A 125 -2.85 19.14 -14.15
N GLN A 126 -3.01 17.94 -13.63
CA GLN A 126 -3.95 17.59 -12.57
C GLN A 126 -3.26 16.69 -11.54
N VAL A 127 -3.53 16.97 -10.28
CA VAL A 127 -3.20 16.10 -9.14
C VAL A 127 -4.49 15.69 -8.45
N ILE A 128 -4.61 14.41 -8.13
CA ILE A 128 -5.78 13.85 -7.46
C ILE A 128 -5.42 13.54 -6.02
N LEU A 129 -6.10 14.22 -5.11
CA LEU A 129 -5.98 14.03 -3.67
C LEU A 129 -7.08 13.09 -3.18
N GLN A 130 -6.75 12.19 -2.27
CA GLN A 130 -7.74 11.35 -1.57
C GLN A 130 -7.61 11.55 -0.07
N SER A 131 -8.74 11.55 0.64
CA SER A 131 -8.72 11.51 2.10
C SER A 131 -8.08 10.21 2.61
N LYS A 132 -7.57 10.23 3.84
CA LYS A 132 -7.24 9.01 4.58
C LYS A 132 -8.51 8.49 5.24
N THR A 133 -8.56 7.18 5.49
CA THR A 133 -9.67 6.57 6.24
C THR A 133 -9.72 7.12 7.65
N ASN A 134 -10.92 7.50 8.11
CA ASN A 134 -11.19 8.03 9.44
C ASN A 134 -10.38 9.29 9.77
N SER A 135 -10.23 10.18 8.79
CA SER A 135 -9.49 11.43 8.96
C SER A 135 -10.40 12.65 9.06
N ALA A 136 -9.91 13.71 9.67
CA ALA A 136 -10.55 15.01 9.69
C ALA A 136 -9.48 16.11 9.82
N GLY A 137 -9.86 17.36 9.57
CA GLY A 137 -8.97 18.52 9.71
C GLY A 137 -8.39 18.97 8.38
N SER A 138 -7.10 19.25 8.32
CA SER A 138 -6.48 19.87 7.12
C SER A 138 -5.77 18.85 6.23
N LEU A 139 -5.93 19.04 4.92
CA LEU A 139 -5.13 18.44 3.87
C LEU A 139 -4.44 19.56 3.08
N THR A 140 -3.12 19.64 3.17
CA THR A 140 -2.34 20.69 2.52
C THR A 140 -1.60 20.13 1.32
N LEU A 141 -1.75 20.79 0.17
CA LEU A 141 -1.01 20.51 -1.06
C LEU A 141 -0.13 21.72 -1.40
N ILE A 142 1.16 21.47 -1.59
CA ILE A 142 2.15 22.45 -2.03
C ILE A 142 2.67 22.03 -3.41
N ALA A 143 2.83 22.96 -4.33
CA ALA A 143 3.40 22.75 -5.66
C ALA A 143 4.60 23.67 -5.90
N LYS A 144 5.70 23.10 -6.42
CA LYS A 144 6.98 23.76 -6.66
C LYS A 144 7.51 23.42 -8.05
N SER A 145 8.25 24.34 -8.67
CA SER A 145 8.93 24.12 -9.95
C SER A 145 10.00 25.19 -10.16
N GLY A 146 11.28 24.79 -10.08
CA GLY A 146 12.41 25.70 -10.30
C GLY A 146 12.30 27.00 -9.51
N ASN A 147 12.40 28.13 -10.21
CA ASN A 147 12.34 29.49 -9.61
C ASN A 147 10.92 30.09 -9.58
N LEU A 148 9.88 29.33 -9.95
CA LEU A 148 8.51 29.84 -9.88
C LEU A 148 8.08 30.05 -8.43
N LYS A 149 7.30 31.10 -8.19
CA LYS A 149 6.60 31.26 -6.90
C LYS A 149 5.70 30.04 -6.67
N SER A 150 6.00 29.30 -5.62
CA SER A 150 5.26 28.10 -5.23
C SER A 150 3.81 28.42 -4.86
N ALA A 151 2.92 27.44 -5.03
CA ALA A 151 1.53 27.52 -4.62
C ALA A 151 1.26 26.56 -3.46
N SER A 152 0.33 26.94 -2.58
CA SER A 152 -0.14 26.10 -1.49
C SER A 152 -1.64 26.28 -1.33
N ILE A 153 -2.37 25.17 -1.17
CA ILE A 153 -3.78 25.16 -0.82
C ILE A 153 -4.01 24.25 0.39
N THR A 154 -4.94 24.65 1.26
CA THR A 154 -5.41 23.84 2.39
C THR A 154 -6.87 23.51 2.17
N ILE A 155 -7.19 22.22 2.22
CA ILE A 155 -8.51 21.67 1.99
C ILE A 155 -9.02 21.14 3.33
N ASN A 156 -10.26 21.50 3.68
CA ASN A 156 -10.87 20.98 4.89
C ASN A 156 -11.43 19.57 4.64
N VAL A 157 -11.00 18.61 5.46
CA VAL A 157 -11.48 17.23 5.48
C VAL A 157 -12.51 17.11 6.58
N LYS A 158 -13.75 16.85 6.19
CA LYS A 158 -14.87 16.68 7.11
C LYS A 158 -14.86 15.27 7.69
N ASP A 159 -15.06 15.20 9.00
CA ASP A 159 -15.33 13.95 9.67
C ASP A 159 -16.63 13.30 9.14
N THR A 160 -16.70 11.98 9.20
CA THR A 160 -17.85 11.22 8.70
C THR A 160 -18.04 9.92 9.46
N PHE A 161 -19.25 9.39 9.38
CA PHE A 161 -19.57 8.08 9.94
C PHE A 161 -18.78 6.99 9.23
N GLN A 162 -18.22 6.06 10.01
CA GLN A 162 -17.50 4.93 9.47
C GLN A 162 -18.47 3.97 8.77
N ILE A 163 -18.17 3.64 7.53
CA ILE A 163 -18.81 2.50 6.87
C ILE A 163 -18.30 1.25 7.60
N PRO A 164 -19.17 0.38 8.12
CA PRO A 164 -18.74 -0.86 8.76
C PRO A 164 -17.94 -1.71 7.76
N VAL A 165 -16.69 -2.02 8.09
CA VAL A 165 -15.84 -2.91 7.30
C VAL A 165 -15.48 -4.15 8.11
N VAL A 166 -15.38 -5.28 7.43
CA VAL A 166 -14.81 -6.50 8.02
C VAL A 166 -13.29 -6.29 8.11
N ALA A 167 -12.71 -6.47 9.30
CA ALA A 167 -11.27 -6.38 9.48
C ALA A 167 -10.56 -7.34 8.51
N ILE A 168 -9.50 -6.87 7.86
CA ILE A 168 -8.66 -7.73 7.00
C ILE A 168 -8.12 -8.86 7.88
N ALA A 169 -8.52 -10.09 7.57
CA ALA A 169 -7.99 -11.27 8.25
C ALA A 169 -6.57 -11.52 7.75
N ASN A 170 -5.58 -11.39 8.62
CA ASN A 170 -4.21 -11.82 8.30
C ASN A 170 -4.20 -13.36 8.23
N PRO A 171 -3.93 -13.96 7.05
CA PRO A 171 -3.92 -15.40 6.94
C PRO A 171 -2.78 -15.96 7.78
N TYR A 172 -3.12 -16.90 8.67
CA TYR A 172 -2.14 -17.67 9.42
C TYR A 172 -1.89 -19.01 8.73
N LEU A 173 -0.65 -19.49 8.83
CA LEU A 173 -0.27 -20.79 8.31
C LEU A 173 -0.56 -21.85 9.37
N VAL A 174 -1.38 -22.85 9.06
CA VAL A 174 -1.59 -24.03 9.92
C VAL A 174 -0.53 -25.08 9.60
N LEU A 175 0.11 -25.60 10.64
CA LEU A 175 1.08 -26.69 10.53
C LEU A 175 0.39 -28.00 10.89
N ASP A 176 0.00 -28.81 9.90
CA ASP A 176 -0.81 -30.02 10.08
C ASP A 176 -0.15 -31.32 9.58
N LYS A 177 0.92 -31.24 8.80
CA LYS A 177 1.67 -32.39 8.25
C LYS A 177 2.87 -32.79 9.10
N TRP A 178 2.63 -33.11 10.36
CA TRP A 178 3.70 -33.47 11.28
C TRP A 178 4.11 -34.94 11.15
N LYS A 179 5.35 -35.22 11.57
CA LYS A 179 5.82 -36.57 11.87
C LYS A 179 6.36 -36.63 13.28
N VAL A 180 6.26 -37.79 13.92
CA VAL A 180 6.81 -38.06 15.26
C VAL A 180 7.84 -39.19 15.18
N SER A 181 8.92 -39.05 15.94
CA SER A 181 9.95 -40.09 16.07
C SER A 181 9.44 -41.26 16.93
N PRO A 182 10.12 -42.41 16.92
CA PRO A 182 9.97 -43.42 17.96
C PRO A 182 10.26 -42.81 19.34
N PHE A 183 9.66 -43.37 20.39
CA PHE A 183 9.96 -42.98 21.77
C PHE A 183 11.36 -43.46 22.16
N ALA A 184 12.19 -42.56 22.64
CA ALA A 184 13.56 -42.84 23.04
C ALA A 184 13.72 -42.76 24.57
N ALA A 185 14.50 -43.68 25.13
CA ALA A 185 14.83 -43.69 26.56
C ALA A 185 15.83 -42.58 26.93
N THR A 186 16.73 -42.23 26.02
CA THR A 186 17.72 -41.15 26.16
C THR A 186 17.35 -39.97 25.26
N ARG A 187 17.83 -38.77 25.62
CA ARG A 187 17.59 -37.54 24.85
C ARG A 187 18.19 -37.69 23.43
N PRO A 188 17.39 -37.72 22.36
CA PRO A 188 17.90 -37.76 20.99
C PRO A 188 18.45 -36.39 20.57
N ASP A 189 19.21 -36.35 19.48
CA ASP A 189 19.49 -35.08 18.79
C ASP A 189 18.18 -34.54 18.17
N PRO A 190 17.69 -33.35 18.60
CA PRO A 190 16.49 -32.74 18.03
C PRO A 190 16.60 -32.46 16.52
N ASN A 191 17.81 -32.40 15.99
CA ASN A 191 18.12 -31.99 14.61
C ASN A 191 18.57 -33.13 13.71
N ILE A 192 18.30 -34.38 14.13
CA ILE A 192 18.68 -35.57 13.37
C ILE A 192 18.21 -35.50 11.91
N GLU A 193 19.16 -35.72 11.00
CA GLU A 193 18.88 -35.84 9.58
C GLU A 193 18.39 -37.25 9.28
N ILE A 194 17.19 -37.36 8.73
CA ILE A 194 16.62 -38.64 8.31
C ILE A 194 17.21 -38.97 6.95
N ALA A 195 17.72 -40.18 6.81
CA ALA A 195 18.21 -40.68 5.53
C ALA A 195 17.07 -40.66 4.49
N SER A 196 17.39 -40.32 3.24
CA SER A 196 16.39 -40.24 2.16
C SER A 196 15.64 -41.55 1.90
N TYR A 197 16.22 -42.68 2.32
CA TYR A 197 15.64 -44.03 2.20
C TYR A 197 14.86 -44.50 3.43
N ASP A 198 14.84 -43.74 4.53
CA ASP A 198 14.07 -44.10 5.73
C ASP A 198 12.60 -43.70 5.55
N GLN A 199 11.78 -44.70 5.21
CA GLN A 199 10.36 -44.48 4.92
C GLN A 199 9.44 -44.68 6.13
N ASN A 200 9.88 -45.41 7.17
CA ASN A 200 8.96 -45.97 8.18
C ASN A 200 9.35 -45.66 9.63
N THR A 201 10.53 -45.11 9.90
CA THR A 201 10.94 -44.83 11.30
C THR A 201 10.09 -43.71 11.91
N TRP A 202 9.65 -42.75 11.11
CA TRP A 202 8.88 -41.59 11.58
C TRP A 202 7.42 -41.68 11.14
N GLN A 203 6.52 -41.66 12.11
CA GLN A 203 5.09 -41.87 11.89
C GLN A 203 4.37 -40.53 11.65
N PRO A 204 3.36 -40.47 10.77
CA PRO A 204 2.51 -39.29 10.63
C PRO A 204 1.86 -38.92 11.96
N PHE A 205 1.77 -37.63 12.23
CA PHE A 205 1.19 -37.08 13.45
C PHE A 205 0.28 -35.90 13.12
N LYS A 206 -0.82 -35.76 13.88
CA LYS A 206 -1.72 -34.62 13.80
C LYS A 206 -1.80 -33.94 15.17
N PRO A 207 -1.45 -32.64 15.28
CA PRO A 207 -1.64 -31.88 16.51
C PRO A 207 -3.09 -31.92 16.99
N GLY A 208 -3.29 -31.95 18.31
CA GLY A 208 -4.61 -32.20 18.92
C GLY A 208 -4.74 -33.58 19.56
N GLN A 209 -3.81 -34.51 19.28
CA GLN A 209 -3.83 -35.86 19.83
C GLN A 209 -2.53 -36.15 20.60
N LEU A 210 -2.57 -36.05 21.93
CA LEU A 210 -1.40 -36.41 22.75
C LEU A 210 -1.02 -37.89 22.58
N GLN A 211 0.27 -38.17 22.57
CA GLN A 211 0.81 -39.51 22.43
C GLN A 211 1.15 -40.08 23.82
N THR A 212 0.97 -41.40 23.99
CA THR A 212 1.39 -42.09 25.22
C THR A 212 2.83 -42.54 25.06
N PHE A 213 3.72 -42.07 25.92
CA PHE A 213 5.16 -42.36 25.87
C PHE A 213 5.44 -43.75 26.47
N ALA A 214 5.01 -44.80 25.76
CA ALA A 214 4.99 -46.16 26.28
C ALA A 214 6.39 -46.74 26.54
N ASP A 215 7.36 -46.42 25.68
CA ASP A 215 8.69 -47.05 25.64
C ASP A 215 9.87 -46.07 25.68
N GLY A 216 9.66 -44.88 26.24
CA GLY A 216 10.71 -43.87 26.37
C GLY A 216 10.23 -42.61 27.05
N ASN A 217 11.15 -41.67 27.25
CA ASN A 217 10.87 -40.38 27.86
C ASN A 217 10.87 -39.25 26.83
N PHE A 218 11.40 -39.50 25.62
CA PHE A 218 11.62 -38.48 24.60
C PHE A 218 10.96 -38.82 23.27
N ALA A 219 10.41 -37.81 22.60
CA ALA A 219 9.98 -37.88 21.21
C ALA A 219 10.21 -36.54 20.51
N THR A 220 10.62 -36.59 19.26
CA THR A 220 10.76 -35.40 18.41
C THR A 220 9.59 -35.35 17.44
N TYR A 221 8.90 -34.22 17.41
CA TYR A 221 7.87 -33.89 16.43
C TYR A 221 8.49 -32.97 15.39
N ARG A 222 8.31 -33.24 14.10
CA ARG A 222 8.91 -32.45 13.03
C ARG A 222 7.94 -32.11 11.91
N ILE A 223 8.18 -30.96 11.28
CA ILE A 223 7.50 -30.52 10.06
C ILE A 223 8.41 -29.59 9.27
N ALA A 224 8.23 -29.54 7.95
CA ALA A 224 8.79 -28.50 7.10
C ALA A 224 7.67 -27.57 6.63
N PHE A 225 7.92 -26.26 6.61
CA PHE A 225 6.92 -25.29 6.20
C PHE A 225 7.55 -24.17 5.36
N LYS A 226 6.76 -23.62 4.45
CA LYS A 226 7.15 -22.48 3.62
C LYS A 226 6.43 -21.22 4.13
N PRO A 227 7.15 -20.21 4.67
CA PRO A 227 6.51 -19.00 5.17
C PRO A 227 5.74 -18.24 4.08
N TYR A 228 4.64 -17.59 4.45
CA TYR A 228 3.88 -16.66 3.59
C TYR A 228 4.63 -15.35 3.37
N ALA A 229 4.23 -14.58 2.36
CA ALA A 229 4.94 -13.36 1.92
C ALA A 229 5.27 -12.40 3.08
N ALA A 230 4.29 -12.09 3.94
CA ALA A 230 4.51 -11.23 5.11
C ALA A 230 5.51 -11.84 6.11
N GLN A 231 5.45 -13.16 6.35
CA GLN A 231 6.36 -13.86 7.25
C GLN A 231 7.80 -13.92 6.71
N LYS A 232 7.96 -13.96 5.37
CA LYS A 232 9.28 -13.90 4.71
C LYS A 232 9.95 -12.54 4.88
N THR A 233 9.17 -11.46 4.97
CA THR A 233 9.68 -10.10 5.11
C THR A 233 9.89 -9.73 6.57
N ASN A 234 8.89 -10.01 7.42
CA ASN A 234 8.85 -9.50 8.80
C ASN A 234 9.30 -10.54 9.84
N GLY A 235 9.42 -11.81 9.45
CA GLY A 235 9.49 -12.92 10.40
C GLY A 235 8.11 -13.36 10.86
N GLY A 236 8.07 -14.36 11.74
CA GLY A 236 6.82 -14.96 12.16
C GLY A 236 6.72 -15.22 13.65
N LYS A 237 5.49 -15.37 14.10
CA LYS A 237 5.10 -15.78 15.44
C LYS A 237 4.53 -17.19 15.37
N LEU A 238 5.33 -18.17 15.77
CA LEU A 238 4.93 -19.57 15.93
C LEU A 238 4.12 -19.71 17.22
N ILE A 239 2.93 -20.28 17.12
CA ILE A 239 2.00 -20.49 18.23
C ILE A 239 1.72 -21.99 18.30
N LEU A 240 2.16 -22.63 19.37
CA LEU A 240 1.85 -24.02 19.68
C LEU A 240 0.86 -24.05 20.85
N LYS A 241 -0.38 -24.45 20.58
CA LYS A 241 -1.41 -24.56 21.62
C LYS A 241 -1.27 -25.86 22.42
N ALA A 242 -1.46 -25.79 23.73
CA ALA A 242 -1.49 -26.95 24.63
C ALA A 242 -0.31 -27.92 24.48
N VAL A 243 0.93 -27.41 24.57
CA VAL A 243 2.14 -28.24 24.60
C VAL A 243 2.25 -28.90 25.97
N THR A 244 2.19 -30.24 26.00
CA THR A 244 2.24 -31.06 27.22
C THR A 244 3.57 -31.80 27.30
N GLY A 245 4.20 -31.81 28.48
CA GLY A 245 5.60 -32.23 28.68
C GLY A 245 6.58 -31.05 28.61
N LYS A 246 7.82 -31.28 29.03
CA LYS A 246 8.90 -30.31 28.79
C LYS A 246 9.19 -30.29 27.30
N ALA A 247 9.54 -29.13 26.76
CA ALA A 247 9.70 -28.97 25.32
C ALA A 247 10.92 -28.13 24.95
N GLU A 248 11.54 -28.45 23.82
CA GLU A 248 12.51 -27.59 23.14
C GLU A 248 12.05 -27.37 21.70
N ILE A 249 12.05 -26.12 21.26
CA ILE A 249 11.60 -25.73 19.92
C ILE A 249 12.82 -25.30 19.12
N TRP A 250 13.00 -25.94 17.97
CA TRP A 250 14.13 -25.75 17.08
C TRP A 250 13.63 -25.38 15.68
N ILE A 251 14.17 -24.31 15.11
CA ILE A 251 13.98 -23.96 13.69
C ILE A 251 15.33 -23.93 13.02
N ASP A 252 15.46 -24.64 11.89
CA ASP A 252 16.68 -24.70 11.08
C ASP A 252 17.94 -24.98 11.92
N LYS A 253 17.85 -25.96 12.82
CA LYS A 253 18.91 -26.39 13.76
C LYS A 253 19.27 -25.40 14.86
N LYS A 254 18.55 -24.29 15.00
CA LYS A 254 18.72 -23.31 16.08
C LYS A 254 17.63 -23.47 17.14
N LEU A 255 18.02 -23.59 18.40
CA LEU A 255 17.08 -23.56 19.54
C LEU A 255 16.49 -22.15 19.65
N ILE A 256 15.16 -22.04 19.65
CA ILE A 256 14.45 -20.76 19.71
C ILE A 256 13.61 -20.58 20.99
N ALA A 257 13.21 -21.67 21.65
CA ALA A 257 12.52 -21.61 22.93
C ALA A 257 12.57 -22.94 23.68
N THR A 258 12.39 -22.88 25.00
CA THR A 258 12.27 -24.05 25.87
C THR A 258 11.08 -23.90 26.82
N LYS A 259 10.51 -25.03 27.22
CA LYS A 259 9.50 -25.17 28.25
C LYS A 259 10.00 -26.19 29.26
N THR A 260 10.25 -25.74 30.48
CA THR A 260 10.88 -26.55 31.54
C THR A 260 9.88 -27.26 32.43
N THR A 261 8.60 -26.93 32.32
CA THR A 261 7.52 -27.50 33.15
C THR A 261 6.73 -28.56 32.37
N PRO A 262 6.20 -29.61 33.01
CA PRO A 262 5.48 -30.69 32.32
C PRO A 262 4.01 -30.37 32.00
N GLU A 263 3.38 -29.41 32.68
CA GLU A 263 1.95 -29.11 32.54
C GLU A 263 1.60 -28.55 31.15
N SER A 264 0.38 -28.78 30.66
CA SER A 264 -0.05 -28.23 29.38
C SER A 264 -0.03 -26.70 29.39
N ALA A 265 0.70 -26.10 28.44
CA ALA A 265 0.73 -24.64 28.26
C ALA A 265 0.87 -24.25 26.78
N ASP A 266 0.40 -23.06 26.45
CA ASP A 266 0.63 -22.46 25.13
C ASP A 266 2.07 -21.96 25.04
N MET A 267 2.72 -22.18 23.89
CA MET A 267 4.02 -21.62 23.59
C MET A 267 3.92 -20.67 22.41
N ILE A 268 4.45 -19.47 22.58
CA ILE A 268 4.47 -18.42 21.56
C ILE A 268 5.92 -18.02 21.35
N VAL A 269 6.44 -18.19 20.14
CA VAL A 269 7.85 -17.99 19.83
C VAL A 269 7.99 -17.18 18.55
N GLN A 270 8.86 -16.18 18.58
CA GLN A 270 9.19 -15.39 17.39
C GLN A 270 10.37 -16.03 16.65
N PHE A 271 10.35 -15.97 15.32
CA PHE A 271 11.47 -16.42 14.48
C PHE A 271 11.77 -15.41 13.38
N SER A 272 13.03 -15.37 12.97
CA SER A 272 13.54 -14.42 11.98
C SER A 272 13.01 -14.70 10.57
N PRO A 273 12.85 -13.66 9.73
CA PRO A 273 12.41 -13.84 8.34
C PRO A 273 13.33 -14.77 7.55
N SER A 274 12.74 -15.62 6.72
CA SER A 274 13.46 -16.53 5.82
C SER A 274 12.71 -16.68 4.49
N PRO A 275 13.40 -16.57 3.33
CA PRO A 275 12.76 -16.73 2.03
C PRO A 275 12.47 -18.21 1.68
N ASN A 276 13.16 -19.13 2.36
CA ASN A 276 13.22 -20.55 2.06
C ASN A 276 12.27 -21.38 2.94
N GLU A 277 12.09 -22.64 2.57
CA GLU A 277 11.44 -23.62 3.45
C GLU A 277 12.25 -23.78 4.74
N GLN A 278 11.55 -23.84 5.87
CA GLN A 278 12.15 -24.00 7.20
C GLN A 278 11.75 -25.33 7.82
N LYS A 279 12.65 -25.90 8.62
CA LYS A 279 12.43 -27.14 9.35
C LYS A 279 12.19 -26.83 10.82
N LEU A 280 11.00 -27.17 11.31
CA LEU A 280 10.61 -27.06 12.71
C LEU A 280 10.68 -28.42 13.38
N ASN A 281 11.46 -28.52 14.46
CA ASN A 281 11.51 -29.68 15.33
C ASN A 281 11.08 -29.27 16.75
N VAL A 282 10.26 -30.09 17.40
CA VAL A 282 9.84 -29.93 18.79
C VAL A 282 10.23 -31.21 19.51
N LEU A 283 11.25 -31.14 20.36
CA LEU A 283 11.61 -32.24 21.24
C LEU A 283 10.72 -32.16 22.48
N ILE A 284 10.08 -33.25 22.84
CA ILE A 284 9.26 -33.37 24.05
C ILE A 284 9.91 -34.39 24.99
N GLU A 285 9.98 -34.02 26.27
CA GLU A 285 10.39 -34.88 27.38
C GLU A 285 9.23 -35.04 28.37
N THR A 286 8.94 -36.28 28.75
CA THR A 286 7.96 -36.63 29.78
C THR A 286 8.34 -37.93 30.48
N GLU A 287 7.63 -38.28 31.55
CA GLU A 287 7.81 -39.57 32.22
C GLU A 287 7.21 -40.71 31.39
N LYS A 288 7.90 -41.85 31.35
CA LYS A 288 7.41 -43.06 30.70
C LYS A 288 5.98 -43.41 31.17
N GLY A 289 5.10 -43.68 30.22
CA GLY A 289 3.69 -43.98 30.45
C GLY A 289 2.75 -42.77 30.49
N GLN A 290 3.28 -41.54 30.53
CA GLN A 290 2.46 -40.32 30.48
C GLN A 290 2.02 -39.96 29.06
N LYS A 291 0.95 -39.17 28.97
CA LYS A 291 0.51 -38.56 27.71
C LYS A 291 1.15 -37.18 27.54
N ALA A 292 1.89 -36.98 26.46
CA ALA A 292 2.56 -35.71 26.16
C ALA A 292 2.63 -35.46 24.65
N GLY A 293 3.03 -34.25 24.26
CA GLY A 293 3.12 -33.83 22.85
C GLY A 293 2.38 -32.54 22.53
N LEU A 294 2.04 -32.38 21.25
CA LEU A 294 1.35 -31.21 20.72
C LEU A 294 -0.17 -31.40 20.83
N GLY A 295 -0.75 -30.93 21.94
CA GLY A 295 -2.16 -31.13 22.28
C GLY A 295 -3.16 -30.19 21.61
N GLY A 296 -2.69 -29.16 20.91
CA GLY A 296 -3.53 -28.18 20.20
C GLY A 296 -2.98 -27.82 18.82
N ILE A 297 -3.68 -26.92 18.14
CA ILE A 297 -3.27 -26.44 16.81
C ILE A 297 -1.90 -25.74 16.89
N VAL A 298 -1.11 -25.91 15.83
CA VAL A 298 0.13 -25.16 15.64
C VAL A 298 -0.03 -24.23 14.45
N THR A 299 0.17 -22.93 14.68
CA THR A 299 0.00 -21.90 13.65
C THR A 299 1.19 -20.94 13.58
N ILE A 300 1.35 -20.27 12.45
CA ILE A 300 2.29 -19.18 12.27
C ILE A 300 1.56 -17.93 11.78
N ASN A 301 1.75 -16.83 12.49
CA ASN A 301 1.32 -15.50 12.08
C ASN A 301 2.53 -14.69 11.60
N ALA A 302 2.30 -13.68 10.75
CA ALA A 302 3.34 -12.68 10.51
C ALA A 302 3.56 -11.83 11.77
N LEU A 303 4.78 -11.31 11.94
CA LEU A 303 5.01 -10.22 12.88
C LEU A 303 4.47 -8.92 12.27
N ASP A 304 3.82 -8.13 13.14
CA ASP A 304 3.32 -6.78 12.81
C ASP A 304 4.47 -5.83 12.48
#